data_AF-A0A1M6RET4-F1
#
_entry.id   AF-A0A1M6RET4-F1
#
_cell.length_a   1.000
_cell.length_b   1.000
_cell.length_c   1.000
_cell.angle_alpha   90.00
_cell.angle_beta   90.00
_cell.angle_gamma   90.00
#
_symmetry.space_group_name_H-M   'P 1'
#
loop_
_entity.id
_entity.type
_entity.pdbx_description
1 polymer ?
#
loop_
_entity_poly.entity_id
_entity_poly.type
_entity_poly.pdbx_seq_one_letter_code
_entity_poly.pdbx_strand_id
1 'polypeptide(L)'
;MGKAIKPAVPRVFGYRQYALVAALALLAAALWMPKITLMRERFDYVVTFDITQSMNVEDVTLNGVRTSRLAYARAAMRDALRRMPCGSRIGWSVFTDARALLLLPPVEVCEHYDALLASLDGIDGRMRWANASRIANGGLYSAIRQAKQIGDHTAVVFVTDGQEAPPRPPSETSLPGITTGDVGGWLIGVGGERPAPIPRTGNDGRPAGFWLASEVVQTTAVSPARPGAPAAVSREELSQVREAYLQTLSGQIGFGYRRLWTPAALGDALLDSRFAQRAPIAVDLRWCAAVAALLMLAITFMPEIRVPRAARIGQAGARRLATAVTASKTGRAVMVSRNDAYSAVHRPFQSGFIEERHDE
;
A
#
# COMPACT_ATOMS: atom_id res chain seq x y z
N MET A 1 -17.93 -22.99 79.16
CA MET A 1 -18.33 -23.11 77.74
C MET A 1 -17.75 -21.95 76.95
N GLY A 2 -16.56 -22.13 76.36
CA GLY A 2 -15.90 -21.13 75.53
C GLY A 2 -16.40 -21.22 74.08
N LYS A 3 -17.06 -20.17 73.60
CA LYS A 3 -17.54 -20.09 72.22
C LYS A 3 -16.35 -19.68 71.34
N ALA A 4 -15.83 -20.62 70.56
CA ALA A 4 -14.76 -20.36 69.60
C ALA A 4 -15.28 -19.39 68.52
N ILE A 5 -14.77 -18.17 68.52
CA ILE A 5 -14.96 -17.19 67.46
C ILE A 5 -14.06 -17.63 66.30
N LYS A 6 -14.66 -18.21 65.26
CA LYS A 6 -13.94 -18.47 64.00
C LYS A 6 -13.62 -17.13 63.35
N PRO A 7 -12.34 -16.82 63.04
CA PRO A 7 -12.02 -15.61 62.30
C PRO A 7 -12.62 -15.73 60.89
N ALA A 8 -13.47 -14.78 60.53
CA ALA A 8 -13.96 -14.61 59.18
C ALA A 8 -12.78 -14.14 58.32
N VAL A 9 -12.21 -15.04 57.53
CA VAL A 9 -11.24 -14.68 56.49
C VAL A 9 -12.00 -13.83 55.47
N PRO A 10 -11.63 -12.56 55.26
CA PRO A 10 -12.31 -11.76 54.25
C PRO A 10 -12.03 -12.38 52.88
N ARG A 11 -13.08 -12.72 52.12
CA ARG A 11 -12.94 -13.05 50.69
C ARG A 11 -12.66 -11.75 49.96
N VAL A 12 -11.38 -11.35 49.92
CA VAL A 12 -10.95 -9.98 49.59
C VAL A 12 -11.15 -9.62 48.10
N PHE A 13 -11.30 -10.56 47.18
CA PHE A 13 -11.36 -10.23 45.75
C PHE A 13 -12.44 -10.99 44.98
N GLY A 14 -13.35 -10.24 44.33
CA GLY A 14 -14.23 -10.76 43.29
C GLY A 14 -13.52 -10.83 41.93
N TYR A 15 -14.06 -11.61 40.98
CA TYR A 15 -13.45 -11.82 39.65
C TYR A 15 -13.10 -10.50 38.93
N ARG A 16 -13.92 -9.45 39.10
CA ARG A 16 -13.69 -8.11 38.55
C ARG A 16 -12.44 -7.45 39.09
N GLN A 17 -12.18 -7.57 40.39
CA GLN A 17 -11.01 -6.94 41.00
C GLN A 17 -9.72 -7.66 40.57
N TYR A 18 -9.76 -8.99 40.41
CA TYR A 18 -8.65 -9.74 39.81
C TYR A 18 -8.39 -9.33 38.37
N ALA A 19 -9.45 -9.13 37.57
CA ALA A 19 -9.33 -8.66 36.19
C ALA A 19 -8.73 -7.24 36.11
N LEU A 20 -9.10 -6.33 37.03
CA LEU A 20 -8.51 -4.99 37.11
C LEU A 20 -7.02 -5.03 37.49
N VAL A 21 -6.64 -5.86 38.46
CA VAL A 21 -5.22 -6.04 38.83
C VAL A 21 -4.42 -6.63 37.66
N ALA A 22 -4.98 -7.61 36.95
CA ALA A 22 -4.35 -8.18 35.76
C ALA A 22 -4.21 -7.14 34.64
N ALA A 23 -5.24 -6.33 34.38
CA ALA A 23 -5.18 -5.25 33.40
C ALA A 23 -4.12 -4.20 33.76
N LEU A 24 -4.03 -3.81 35.03
CA LEU A 24 -3.01 -2.89 35.52
C LEU A 24 -1.60 -3.47 35.33
N ALA A 25 -1.41 -4.75 35.64
CA ALA A 25 -0.13 -5.43 35.43
C ALA A 25 0.24 -5.51 33.94
N LEU A 26 -0.72 -5.74 33.05
CA LEU A 26 -0.51 -5.74 31.61
C LEU A 26 -0.16 -4.34 31.05
N LEU A 27 -0.80 -3.28 31.58
CA LEU A 27 -0.45 -1.90 31.23
C LEU A 27 0.95 -1.53 31.72
N ALA A 28 1.28 -1.89 32.96
CA ALA A 28 2.64 -1.78 33.50
C ALA A 28 3.66 -2.49 32.61
N ALA A 29 3.38 -3.74 32.22
CA ALA A 29 4.23 -4.48 31.29
C ALA A 29 4.35 -3.77 29.94
N ALA A 30 3.27 -3.20 29.39
CA ALA A 30 3.32 -2.44 28.13
C ALA A 30 4.22 -1.20 28.21
N LEU A 31 4.38 -0.59 29.40
CA LEU A 31 5.27 0.56 29.60
C LEU A 31 6.74 0.15 29.75
N TRP A 32 7.01 -0.98 30.43
CA TRP A 32 8.39 -1.40 30.78
C TRP A 32 8.98 -2.49 29.90
N MET A 33 8.21 -3.12 29.01
CA MET A 33 8.71 -4.20 28.16
C MET A 33 9.71 -3.66 27.12
N PRO A 34 10.96 -4.19 27.08
CA PRO A 34 11.93 -3.83 26.06
C PRO A 34 11.50 -4.38 24.69
N LYS A 35 12.02 -3.77 23.61
CA LYS A 35 11.87 -4.35 22.27
C LYS A 35 12.50 -5.75 22.26
N ILE A 36 11.84 -6.71 21.63
CA ILE A 36 12.31 -8.11 21.54
C ILE A 36 13.00 -8.31 20.20
N THR A 37 14.18 -8.92 20.22
CA THR A 37 14.92 -9.23 18.99
C THR A 37 14.37 -10.49 18.34
N LEU A 38 13.84 -10.36 17.13
CA LEU A 38 13.32 -11.46 16.31
C LEU A 38 14.06 -11.53 14.98
N MET A 39 14.32 -12.74 14.50
CA MET A 39 14.87 -12.94 13.15
C MET A 39 13.76 -12.71 12.12
N ARG A 40 13.92 -11.70 11.28
CA ARG A 40 12.96 -11.38 10.22
C ARG A 40 13.69 -11.01 8.94
N GLU A 41 12.95 -11.07 7.83
CA GLU A 41 13.40 -10.55 6.56
C GLU A 41 13.31 -9.03 6.58
N ARG A 42 14.41 -8.39 6.16
CA ARG A 42 14.51 -6.94 5.96
C ARG A 42 15.05 -6.65 4.58
N PHE A 43 14.75 -5.45 4.10
CA PHE A 43 15.25 -4.97 2.82
C PHE A 43 16.02 -3.67 3.01
N ASP A 44 16.98 -3.38 2.14
CA ASP A 44 17.76 -2.15 2.17
C ASP A 44 17.81 -1.55 0.76
N TYR A 45 17.16 -0.41 0.57
CA TYR A 45 17.09 0.23 -0.75
C TYR A 45 17.41 1.71 -0.72
N VAL A 46 18.02 2.17 -1.81
CA VAL A 46 17.95 3.58 -2.23
C VAL A 46 17.01 3.68 -3.41
N VAL A 47 15.92 4.42 -3.24
CA VAL A 47 14.94 4.69 -4.29
C VAL A 47 15.31 5.99 -4.98
N THR A 48 15.70 5.90 -6.25
CA THR A 48 16.06 7.02 -7.11
C THR A 48 14.86 7.41 -7.97
N PHE A 49 14.36 8.63 -7.79
CA PHE A 49 13.30 9.20 -8.64
C PHE A 49 13.91 10.02 -9.76
N ASP A 50 13.54 9.70 -11.00
CA ASP A 50 13.76 10.59 -12.13
C ASP A 50 12.89 11.85 -11.95
N ILE A 51 13.52 13.01 -11.88
CA ILE A 51 12.85 14.30 -11.69
C ILE A 51 12.90 15.16 -12.96
N THR A 52 13.21 14.57 -14.11
CA THR A 52 13.22 15.24 -15.42
C THR A 52 11.82 15.72 -15.84
N GLN A 53 11.74 16.61 -16.83
CA GLN A 53 10.45 17.17 -17.25
C GLN A 53 9.50 16.15 -17.88
N SER A 54 10.01 15.09 -18.49
CA SER A 54 9.15 14.00 -19.01
C SER A 54 8.39 13.30 -17.89
N MET A 55 8.92 13.30 -16.67
CA MET A 55 8.24 12.78 -15.48
C MET A 55 7.10 13.68 -14.97
N ASN A 56 6.98 14.91 -15.48
CA ASN A 56 5.85 15.80 -15.20
C ASN A 56 4.63 15.55 -16.12
N VAL A 57 4.76 14.71 -17.14
CA VAL A 57 3.67 14.37 -18.06
C VAL A 57 2.50 13.74 -17.31
N GLU A 58 1.29 14.23 -17.56
CA GLU A 58 0.06 13.79 -16.88
C GLU A 58 -0.71 12.73 -17.68
N ASP A 59 -0.08 11.56 -17.86
CA ASP A 59 -0.59 10.46 -18.68
C ASP A 59 -0.89 9.17 -17.90
N VAL A 60 -0.81 9.23 -16.56
CA VAL A 60 -1.17 8.14 -15.65
C VAL A 60 -2.32 8.57 -14.73
N THR A 61 -3.08 7.61 -14.23
CA THR A 61 -4.25 7.87 -13.38
C THR A 61 -4.06 7.31 -11.97
N LEU A 62 -4.30 8.15 -10.98
CA LEU A 62 -4.37 7.76 -9.57
C LEU A 62 -5.78 8.07 -9.05
N ASN A 63 -6.49 7.05 -8.55
CA ASN A 63 -7.87 7.19 -8.05
C ASN A 63 -8.82 7.88 -9.06
N GLY A 64 -8.69 7.57 -10.35
CA GLY A 64 -9.50 8.14 -11.43
C GLY A 64 -9.08 9.55 -11.89
N VAL A 65 -8.07 10.17 -11.26
CA VAL A 65 -7.57 11.50 -11.62
C VAL A 65 -6.27 11.38 -12.40
N ARG A 66 -6.15 12.10 -13.53
CA ARG A 66 -4.88 12.20 -14.26
C ARG A 66 -3.85 12.93 -13.39
N THR A 67 -2.65 12.37 -13.30
CA THR A 67 -1.57 12.90 -12.48
C THR A 67 -0.25 12.72 -13.21
N SER A 68 0.76 13.50 -12.80
CA SER A 68 2.12 13.34 -13.32
C SER A 68 2.72 11.98 -12.94
N ARG A 69 3.63 11.48 -13.79
CA ARG A 69 4.37 10.23 -13.55
C ARG A 69 5.15 10.26 -12.24
N LEU A 70 5.79 11.38 -11.93
CA LEU A 70 6.51 11.56 -10.67
C LEU A 70 5.56 11.51 -9.46
N ALA A 71 4.42 12.19 -9.52
CA ALA A 71 3.42 12.13 -8.45
C ALA A 71 2.85 10.72 -8.27
N TYR A 72 2.64 9.99 -9.36
CA TYR A 72 2.22 8.60 -9.34
C TYR A 72 3.29 7.68 -8.71
N ALA A 73 4.56 7.86 -9.07
CA ALA A 73 5.68 7.14 -8.47
C ALA A 73 5.79 7.39 -6.96
N ARG A 74 5.61 8.65 -6.50
CA ARG A 74 5.58 8.97 -5.07
C ARG A 74 4.39 8.31 -4.36
N ALA A 75 3.20 8.32 -4.97
CA ALA A 75 2.03 7.66 -4.40
C ALA A 75 2.24 6.15 -4.27
N ALA A 76 2.79 5.51 -5.30
CA ALA A 76 3.17 4.10 -5.25
C ALA A 76 4.21 3.81 -4.14
N MET A 77 5.17 4.72 -3.94
CA MET A 77 6.17 4.56 -2.88
C MET A 77 5.54 4.72 -1.48
N ARG A 78 4.61 5.66 -1.31
CA ARG A 78 3.82 5.80 -0.07
C ARG A 78 3.05 4.52 0.25
N ASP A 79 2.51 3.87 -0.76
CA ASP A 79 1.80 2.59 -0.62
C ASP A 79 2.75 1.41 -0.35
N ALA A 80 3.94 1.44 -0.93
CA ALA A 80 4.98 0.45 -0.68
C ALA A 80 5.51 0.53 0.75
N LEU A 81 5.75 1.74 1.28
CA LEU A 81 6.23 1.95 2.66
C LEU A 81 5.29 1.30 3.69
N ARG A 82 3.97 1.36 3.49
CA ARG A 82 2.98 0.72 4.37
C ARG A 82 3.09 -0.81 4.45
N ARG A 83 3.67 -1.43 3.43
CA ARG A 83 3.80 -2.90 3.31
C ARG A 83 5.20 -3.39 3.68
N MET A 84 6.16 -2.50 3.86
CA MET A 84 7.53 -2.87 4.23
C MET A 84 7.55 -3.48 5.63
N PRO A 85 8.25 -4.61 5.84
CA PRO A 85 8.44 -5.15 7.18
C PRO A 85 9.38 -4.24 7.98
N CYS A 86 9.06 -4.01 9.26
CA CYS A 86 9.93 -3.28 10.18
C CYS A 86 11.33 -3.89 10.23
N GLY A 87 12.33 -3.02 10.32
CA GLY A 87 13.76 -3.28 10.18
C GLY A 87 14.28 -3.10 8.75
N SER A 88 13.39 -2.98 7.76
CA SER A 88 13.77 -2.55 6.41
C SER A 88 14.24 -1.10 6.43
N ARG A 89 15.20 -0.75 5.58
CA ARG A 89 15.78 0.58 5.47
C ARG A 89 15.54 1.14 4.07
N ILE A 90 15.11 2.40 4.01
CA ILE A 90 14.80 3.08 2.75
C ILE A 90 15.49 4.44 2.76
N GLY A 91 16.20 4.73 1.67
CA GLY A 91 16.80 6.03 1.38
C GLY A 91 16.23 6.63 0.10
N TRP A 92 16.35 7.96 -0.02
CA TRP A 92 15.86 8.72 -1.17
C TRP A 92 17.01 9.25 -2.00
N SER A 93 16.83 9.18 -3.30
CA SER A 93 17.74 9.73 -4.30
C SER A 93 16.92 10.34 -5.43
N VAL A 94 17.48 11.33 -6.13
CA VAL A 94 16.87 11.93 -7.31
C VAL A 94 17.85 11.97 -8.47
N PHE A 95 17.32 11.89 -9.68
CA PHE A 95 18.12 11.84 -10.90
C PHE A 95 17.71 12.92 -11.90
N THR A 96 18.71 13.59 -12.47
CA THR A 96 18.60 14.37 -13.71
C THR A 96 19.99 14.53 -14.34
N ASP A 97 20.05 14.93 -15.61
CA ASP A 97 21.26 14.92 -16.42
C ASP A 97 21.92 13.52 -16.42
N ALA A 98 23.13 13.34 -15.91
CA ALA A 98 23.81 12.05 -15.84
C ALA A 98 24.14 11.63 -14.40
N ARG A 99 23.47 12.22 -13.40
CA ARG A 99 23.83 12.03 -11.99
C ARG A 99 22.60 11.77 -11.15
N ALA A 100 22.72 10.79 -10.27
CA ALA A 100 21.82 10.61 -9.16
C ALA A 100 22.42 11.32 -7.93
N LEU A 101 21.57 11.94 -7.11
CA LEU A 101 21.96 12.62 -5.87
C LEU A 101 21.17 12.03 -4.70
N LEU A 102 21.89 11.50 -3.72
CA LEU A 102 21.33 11.01 -2.46
C LEU A 102 20.77 12.18 -1.64
N LEU A 103 19.48 12.13 -1.35
CA LEU A 103 18.78 13.09 -0.50
C LEU A 103 18.73 12.63 0.95
N LEU A 104 18.53 11.32 1.16
CA LEU A 104 18.39 10.71 2.47
C LEU A 104 19.06 9.33 2.44
N PRO A 105 20.07 9.05 3.30
CA PRO A 105 20.61 7.70 3.42
C PRO A 105 19.55 6.74 3.97
N PRO A 106 19.67 5.41 3.74
CA PRO A 106 18.68 4.46 4.22
C PRO A 106 18.47 4.47 5.73
N VAL A 107 17.25 4.83 6.15
CA VAL A 107 16.79 4.83 7.54
C VAL A 107 15.70 3.78 7.75
N GLU A 108 15.55 3.29 8.97
CA GLU A 108 14.56 2.24 9.27
C GLU A 108 13.12 2.74 9.07
N VAL A 109 12.32 1.94 8.36
CA VAL A 109 11.00 2.34 7.89
C VAL A 109 10.01 2.58 9.03
N CYS A 110 9.90 1.70 10.01
CA CYS A 110 8.90 1.81 11.07
C CYS A 110 9.25 2.91 12.10
N GLU A 111 10.52 3.08 12.44
CA GLU A 111 11.03 4.09 13.36
C GLU A 111 10.94 5.49 12.77
N HIS A 112 11.12 5.63 11.45
CA HIS A 112 11.13 6.92 10.75
C HIS A 112 10.00 7.06 9.71
N TYR A 113 8.89 6.35 9.89
CA TYR A 113 7.82 6.28 8.90
C TYR A 113 7.29 7.66 8.48
N ASP A 114 6.94 8.50 9.46
CA ASP A 114 6.40 9.84 9.19
C ASP A 114 7.45 10.76 8.53
N ALA A 115 8.72 10.65 8.92
CA ALA A 115 9.81 11.42 8.32
C ALA A 115 10.10 10.98 6.87
N LEU A 116 10.01 9.68 6.58
CA LEU A 116 10.11 9.13 5.23
C LEU A 116 8.97 9.64 4.34
N LEU A 117 7.74 9.68 4.86
CA LEU A 117 6.60 10.24 4.13
C LEU A 117 6.73 11.75 3.87
N ALA A 118 7.05 12.52 4.91
CA ALA A 118 7.19 13.96 4.77
C ALA A 118 8.33 14.35 3.82
N SER A 119 9.45 13.63 3.86
CA SER A 119 10.56 13.86 2.93
C SER A 119 10.23 13.41 1.50
N LEU A 120 9.48 12.33 1.32
CA LEU A 120 8.98 11.89 0.02
C LEU A 120 8.07 12.96 -0.61
N ASP A 121 7.21 13.61 0.19
CA ASP A 121 6.30 14.67 -0.28
C ASP A 121 7.05 15.89 -0.84
N GLY A 122 8.27 16.14 -0.36
CA GLY A 122 9.14 17.21 -0.86
C GLY A 122 9.83 16.90 -2.19
N ILE A 123 9.79 15.66 -2.68
CA ILE A 123 10.45 15.27 -3.94
C ILE A 123 9.63 15.76 -5.13
N ASP A 124 10.08 16.81 -5.81
CA ASP A 124 9.43 17.32 -7.01
C ASP A 124 10.41 17.73 -8.14
N GLY A 125 9.85 18.05 -9.31
CA GLY A 125 10.62 18.45 -10.50
C GLY A 125 11.29 19.83 -10.41
N ARG A 126 11.04 20.62 -9.36
CA ARG A 126 11.70 21.92 -9.13
C ARG A 126 13.09 21.75 -8.53
N MET A 127 13.40 20.60 -7.94
CA MET A 127 14.74 20.25 -7.44
C MET A 127 15.74 19.96 -8.57
N ARG A 128 15.27 19.91 -9.81
CA ARG A 128 16.04 19.54 -10.99
C ARG A 128 17.05 20.63 -11.35
N TRP A 129 18.33 20.26 -11.47
CA TRP A 129 19.42 21.19 -11.83
C TRP A 129 19.72 21.25 -13.33
N ALA A 130 19.12 20.38 -14.16
CA ALA A 130 19.41 20.30 -15.59
C ALA A 130 18.21 19.84 -16.44
N ASN A 131 18.23 20.15 -17.73
CA ASN A 131 17.20 19.73 -18.69
C ASN A 131 17.53 18.42 -19.42
N ALA A 132 18.68 17.81 -19.12
CA ALA A 132 19.12 16.57 -19.75
C ALA A 132 18.65 15.34 -18.96
N SER A 133 18.66 14.19 -19.64
CA SER A 133 18.40 12.86 -19.07
C SER A 133 19.30 11.85 -19.78
N ARG A 134 20.31 11.32 -19.07
CA ARG A 134 21.30 10.35 -19.57
C ARG A 134 21.33 9.16 -18.62
N ILE A 135 20.33 8.29 -18.74
CA ILE A 135 20.07 7.18 -17.82
C ILE A 135 21.17 6.12 -17.97
N ALA A 136 21.42 5.66 -19.19
CA ALA A 136 22.47 4.69 -19.49
C ALA A 136 23.87 5.28 -19.29
N ASN A 137 24.10 6.49 -19.82
CA ASN A 137 25.40 7.15 -19.87
C ASN A 137 25.67 8.00 -18.61
N GLY A 138 25.62 7.36 -17.46
CA GLY A 138 26.06 7.93 -16.18
C GLY A 138 25.02 7.88 -15.07
N GLY A 139 23.73 8.04 -15.38
CA GLY A 139 22.66 8.07 -14.37
C GLY A 139 22.61 6.82 -13.51
N LEU A 140 22.52 5.66 -14.15
CA LEU A 140 22.57 4.35 -13.49
C LEU A 140 23.88 4.10 -12.77
N TYR A 141 25.01 4.41 -13.41
CA TYR A 141 26.34 4.29 -12.79
C TYR A 141 26.43 5.11 -11.50
N SER A 142 25.93 6.35 -11.52
CA SER A 142 25.90 7.25 -10.37
C SER A 142 25.01 6.71 -9.26
N ALA A 143 23.84 6.14 -9.57
CA ALA A 143 22.96 5.53 -8.58
C ALA A 143 23.58 4.29 -7.93
N ILE A 144 24.17 3.40 -8.74
CA ILE A 144 24.86 2.19 -8.28
C ILE A 144 26.05 2.54 -7.40
N ARG A 145 26.90 3.50 -7.80
CA ARG A 145 28.03 3.93 -6.98
C ARG A 145 27.60 4.47 -5.62
N GLN A 146 26.52 5.24 -5.55
CA GLN A 146 26.01 5.74 -4.28
C GLN A 146 25.52 4.62 -3.37
N ALA A 147 24.79 3.63 -3.91
CA ALA A 147 24.38 2.46 -3.14
C ALA A 147 25.58 1.69 -2.58
N LYS A 148 26.65 1.50 -3.38
CA LYS A 148 27.90 0.88 -2.92
C LYS A 148 28.57 1.66 -1.78
N GLN A 149 28.54 2.99 -1.84
CA GLN A 149 29.14 3.82 -0.79
C GLN A 149 28.36 3.78 0.53
N ILE A 150 27.06 3.45 0.48
CA ILE A 150 26.21 3.30 1.66
C ILE A 150 26.45 1.95 2.34
N GLY A 151 26.56 0.87 1.56
CA GLY A 151 26.92 -0.45 2.08
C GLY A 151 26.62 -1.59 1.12
N ASP A 152 27.29 -2.72 1.33
CA ASP A 152 27.36 -3.87 0.42
C ASP A 152 26.02 -4.58 0.13
N HIS A 153 24.98 -4.30 0.92
CA HIS A 153 23.66 -4.92 0.77
C HIS A 153 22.55 -3.95 0.40
N THR A 154 22.92 -2.73 -0.04
CA THR A 154 21.96 -1.71 -0.46
C THR A 154 21.62 -1.90 -1.93
N ALA A 155 20.37 -2.27 -2.22
CA ALA A 155 19.88 -2.40 -3.59
C ALA A 155 19.36 -1.06 -4.14
N VAL A 156 19.34 -0.91 -5.46
CA VAL A 156 18.85 0.32 -6.12
C VAL A 156 17.47 0.10 -6.70
N VAL A 157 16.55 1.04 -6.49
CA VAL A 157 15.30 1.10 -7.25
C VAL A 157 15.26 2.41 -8.01
N PHE A 158 15.34 2.34 -9.34
CA PHE A 158 15.40 3.52 -10.19
C PHE A 158 14.07 3.67 -10.94
N VAL A 159 13.32 4.73 -10.65
CA VAL A 159 11.99 4.99 -11.21
C VAL A 159 12.09 6.06 -12.29
N THR A 160 11.75 5.70 -13.54
CA THR A 160 11.90 6.57 -14.71
C THR A 160 10.90 6.18 -15.81
N ASP A 161 10.65 7.08 -16.76
CA ASP A 161 9.96 6.77 -18.01
C ASP A 161 10.91 6.24 -19.10
N GLY A 162 12.23 6.35 -18.90
CA GLY A 162 13.24 5.89 -19.83
C GLY A 162 13.53 6.85 -20.98
N GLN A 163 12.99 8.08 -20.97
CA GLN A 163 13.32 9.06 -22.00
C GLN A 163 14.67 9.71 -21.73
N GLU A 164 15.58 9.58 -22.70
CA GLU A 164 16.87 10.25 -22.68
C GLU A 164 16.86 11.53 -23.52
N ALA A 165 17.51 12.57 -23.02
CA ALA A 165 17.67 13.87 -23.63
C ALA A 165 19.14 14.32 -23.49
N PRO A 166 19.91 14.40 -24.59
CA PRO A 166 19.51 14.06 -25.97
C PRO A 166 19.21 12.57 -26.16
N PRO A 167 18.47 12.18 -27.21
CA PRO A 167 18.14 10.78 -27.44
C PRO A 167 19.39 9.96 -27.74
N ARG A 168 19.46 8.77 -27.15
CA ARG A 168 20.58 7.85 -27.36
C ARG A 168 20.51 7.22 -28.75
N PRO A 169 21.59 7.25 -29.54
CA PRO A 169 21.66 6.54 -30.81
C PRO A 169 21.45 5.03 -30.63
N PRO A 170 20.69 4.33 -31.50
CA PRO A 170 20.46 2.90 -31.37
C PRO A 170 21.71 2.02 -31.48
N SER A 171 22.77 2.53 -32.11
CA SER A 171 24.07 1.86 -32.18
C SER A 171 24.84 1.89 -30.86
N GLU A 172 24.46 2.75 -29.93
CA GLU A 172 25.15 2.90 -28.66
C GLU A 172 24.60 1.89 -27.64
N THR A 173 25.41 0.90 -27.31
CA THR A 173 25.06 -0.17 -26.35
C THR A 173 25.91 -0.15 -25.09
N SER A 174 26.94 0.71 -25.03
CA SER A 174 27.88 0.78 -23.91
C SER A 174 27.24 1.30 -22.62
N LEU A 175 27.56 0.67 -21.49
CA LEU A 175 27.21 1.12 -20.15
C LEU A 175 28.49 1.33 -19.34
N PRO A 176 29.16 2.48 -19.51
CA PRO A 176 30.49 2.69 -18.97
C PRO A 176 30.48 2.65 -17.44
N GLY A 177 31.42 1.88 -16.87
CA GLY A 177 31.68 1.84 -15.42
C GLY A 177 30.72 0.98 -14.60
N ILE A 178 29.75 0.30 -15.22
CA ILE A 178 28.84 -0.60 -14.50
C ILE A 178 29.34 -2.04 -14.64
N THR A 179 29.69 -2.65 -13.51
CA THR A 179 29.91 -4.09 -13.42
C THR A 179 28.59 -4.78 -13.11
N THR A 180 28.15 -5.67 -14.00
CA THR A 180 26.91 -6.44 -13.84
C THR A 180 26.96 -7.30 -12.57
N GLY A 181 25.90 -7.22 -11.75
CA GLY A 181 25.75 -8.06 -10.55
C GLY A 181 26.40 -7.51 -9.27
N ASP A 182 27.20 -6.44 -9.35
CA ASP A 182 27.84 -5.85 -8.17
C ASP A 182 26.84 -5.24 -7.17
N VAL A 183 25.76 -4.67 -7.69
CA VAL A 183 24.62 -4.17 -6.92
C VAL A 183 23.39 -4.68 -7.62
N GLY A 184 22.49 -5.32 -6.88
CA GLY A 184 21.20 -5.71 -7.42
C GLY A 184 20.19 -4.57 -7.34
N GLY A 185 19.11 -4.67 -8.11
CA GLY A 185 18.09 -3.63 -8.09
C GLY A 185 16.98 -3.81 -9.08
N TRP A 186 16.18 -2.75 -9.20
CA TRP A 186 15.04 -2.65 -10.11
C TRP A 186 15.10 -1.38 -10.95
N LEU A 187 14.82 -1.53 -12.25
CA LEU A 187 14.33 -0.43 -13.09
C LEU A 187 12.81 -0.46 -13.10
N ILE A 188 12.19 0.64 -12.66
CA ILE A 188 10.74 0.80 -12.57
C ILE A 188 10.27 1.78 -13.64
N GLY A 189 9.59 1.26 -14.66
CA GLY A 189 9.09 2.05 -15.79
C GLY A 189 7.75 2.71 -15.47
N VAL A 190 7.65 4.04 -15.52
CA VAL A 190 6.40 4.80 -15.28
C VAL A 190 6.00 5.64 -16.51
N GLY A 191 4.71 5.91 -16.68
CA GLY A 191 4.17 6.68 -17.81
C GLY A 191 3.18 5.89 -18.64
N GLY A 192 2.49 6.53 -19.57
CA GLY A 192 1.62 5.89 -20.56
C GLY A 192 2.40 5.31 -21.74
N GLU A 193 1.76 4.44 -22.51
CA GLU A 193 2.33 3.89 -23.76
C GLU A 193 2.16 4.83 -24.95
N ARG A 194 1.19 5.75 -24.88
CA ARG A 194 0.92 6.72 -25.93
C ARG A 194 1.78 7.96 -25.70
N PRO A 195 2.47 8.50 -26.73
CA PRO A 195 3.19 9.75 -26.61
C PRO A 195 2.26 10.88 -26.14
N ALA A 196 2.68 11.60 -25.12
CA ALA A 196 1.98 12.76 -24.56
C ALA A 196 2.93 13.97 -24.47
N PRO A 197 2.44 15.20 -24.64
CA PRO A 197 3.28 16.39 -24.68
C PRO A 197 3.93 16.65 -23.32
N ILE A 198 5.21 17.05 -23.34
CA ILE A 198 6.00 17.29 -22.12
C ILE A 198 5.69 18.71 -21.60
N PRO A 199 5.13 18.86 -20.38
CA PRO A 199 4.94 20.17 -19.77
C PRO A 199 6.29 20.84 -19.54
N ARG A 200 6.40 22.10 -19.97
CA ARG A 200 7.58 22.92 -19.76
C ARG A 200 7.46 23.65 -18.43
N THR A 201 8.52 23.61 -17.64
CA THR A 201 8.64 24.43 -16.42
C THR A 201 9.69 25.51 -16.66
N GLY A 202 9.33 26.77 -16.42
CA GLY A 202 10.22 27.92 -16.50
C GLY A 202 11.31 27.90 -15.41
N ASN A 203 12.29 28.79 -15.54
CA ASN A 203 13.38 28.91 -14.56
C ASN A 203 12.92 29.38 -13.18
N ASP A 204 11.74 30.00 -13.11
CA ASP A 204 11.06 30.41 -11.87
C ASP A 204 10.22 29.27 -11.25
N GLY A 205 10.25 28.07 -11.84
CA GLY A 205 9.47 26.93 -11.40
C GLY A 205 8.00 26.97 -11.81
N ARG A 206 7.57 27.95 -12.62
CA ARG A 206 6.17 28.07 -13.07
C ARG A 206 5.91 27.28 -14.35
N PRO A 207 4.66 26.82 -14.58
CA PRO A 207 4.26 26.25 -15.86
C PRO A 207 4.50 27.23 -17.01
N ALA A 208 5.15 26.76 -18.07
CA ALA A 208 5.56 27.56 -19.23
C ALA A 208 5.09 26.91 -20.56
N GLY A 209 3.90 26.29 -20.55
CA GLY A 209 3.33 25.60 -21.70
C GLY A 209 3.91 24.19 -21.89
N PHE A 210 4.10 23.79 -23.14
CA PHE A 210 4.64 22.48 -23.54
C PHE A 210 5.84 22.67 -24.46
N TRP A 211 6.74 21.70 -24.48
CA TRP A 211 7.85 21.69 -25.44
C TRP A 211 7.33 21.54 -26.87
N LEU A 212 7.92 22.30 -27.80
CA LEU A 212 7.66 22.17 -29.24
C LEU A 212 8.77 21.37 -29.93
N ALA A 213 8.44 20.74 -31.05
CA ALA A 213 9.39 19.94 -31.83
C ALA A 213 10.63 20.73 -32.29
N SER A 214 10.48 22.05 -32.49
CA SER A 214 11.57 22.97 -32.87
C SER A 214 12.45 23.42 -31.69
N GLU A 215 12.02 23.18 -30.46
CA GLU A 215 12.72 23.60 -29.24
C GLU A 215 13.55 22.48 -28.60
N VAL A 216 13.46 21.26 -29.14
CA VAL A 216 14.16 20.08 -28.63
C VAL A 216 15.03 19.47 -29.71
N VAL A 217 16.12 18.83 -29.30
CA VAL A 217 17.02 18.13 -30.23
C VAL A 217 16.31 16.89 -30.74
N GLN A 218 16.00 16.90 -32.04
CA GLN A 218 15.45 15.75 -32.73
C GLN A 218 16.57 14.88 -33.28
N THR A 219 16.35 13.57 -33.26
CA THR A 219 17.18 12.58 -33.92
C THR A 219 16.41 11.98 -35.09
N THR A 220 17.11 11.65 -36.17
CA THR A 220 16.51 10.85 -37.25
C THR A 220 16.31 9.43 -36.74
N ALA A 221 15.08 8.96 -36.68
CA ALA A 221 14.81 7.55 -36.45
C ALA A 221 15.46 6.71 -37.55
N VAL A 222 15.97 5.55 -37.17
CA VAL A 222 16.73 4.63 -38.04
C VAL A 222 15.98 4.37 -39.34
N SER A 223 16.72 4.50 -40.45
CA SER A 223 16.46 4.18 -41.85
C SER A 223 15.01 4.27 -42.36
N PRO A 224 14.76 5.00 -43.46
CA PRO A 224 13.42 5.07 -44.03
C PRO A 224 12.90 3.67 -44.37
N ALA A 225 11.64 3.39 -44.00
CA ALA A 225 10.97 2.09 -44.21
C ALA A 225 10.93 1.68 -45.70
N ARG A 226 11.18 2.61 -46.62
CA ARG A 226 11.36 2.38 -48.05
C ARG A 226 12.50 3.25 -48.61
N PRO A 227 13.24 2.77 -49.63
CA PRO A 227 14.15 3.61 -50.41
C PRO A 227 13.39 4.84 -50.94
N GLY A 228 13.89 6.04 -50.65
CA GLY A 228 13.29 7.32 -51.09
C GLY A 228 12.22 7.92 -50.18
N ALA A 229 11.82 7.26 -49.08
CA ALA A 229 10.99 7.91 -48.07
C ALA A 229 11.86 8.84 -47.19
N PRO A 230 11.35 10.00 -46.75
CA PRO A 230 12.05 10.84 -45.78
C PRO A 230 12.28 10.04 -44.49
N ALA A 231 13.47 10.17 -43.91
CA ALA A 231 13.76 9.58 -42.61
C ALA A 231 12.75 10.12 -41.59
N ALA A 232 12.11 9.23 -40.83
CA ALA A 232 11.19 9.65 -39.78
C ALA A 232 11.99 10.43 -38.72
N VAL A 233 11.55 11.65 -38.41
CA VAL A 233 12.14 12.45 -37.34
C VAL A 233 11.55 11.97 -36.02
N SER A 234 12.37 11.87 -34.96
CA SER A 234 11.90 11.61 -33.60
C SER A 234 10.87 12.66 -33.17
N ARG A 235 10.14 12.36 -32.10
CA ARG A 235 9.18 13.28 -31.48
C ARG A 235 9.55 13.51 -30.02
N GLU A 236 10.70 14.13 -29.79
CA GLU A 236 11.25 14.27 -28.43
C GLU A 236 10.52 15.34 -27.60
N GLU A 237 9.64 16.12 -28.21
CA GLU A 237 8.69 16.99 -27.53
C GLU A 237 7.54 16.21 -26.86
N LEU A 238 7.38 14.94 -27.25
CA LEU A 238 6.44 14.00 -26.68
C LEU A 238 7.20 12.96 -25.86
N SER A 239 6.52 12.45 -24.84
CA SER A 239 7.05 11.41 -23.98
C SER A 239 6.07 10.27 -23.81
N GLN A 240 6.60 9.07 -23.72
CA GLN A 240 5.92 7.84 -23.32
C GLN A 240 6.94 7.00 -22.55
N VAL A 241 6.48 5.97 -21.85
CA VAL A 241 7.43 4.97 -21.34
C VAL A 241 8.24 4.38 -22.50
N ARG A 242 9.54 4.19 -22.29
CA ARG A 242 10.40 3.42 -23.18
C ARG A 242 10.64 2.02 -22.59
N GLU A 243 9.58 1.23 -22.52
CA GLU A 243 9.58 -0.08 -21.85
C GLU A 243 10.62 -1.06 -22.41
N ALA A 244 10.64 -1.27 -23.73
CA ALA A 244 11.62 -2.18 -24.36
C ALA A 244 13.07 -1.73 -24.12
N TYR A 245 13.31 -0.42 -24.10
CA TYR A 245 14.61 0.16 -23.77
C TYR A 245 14.99 -0.12 -22.31
N LEU A 246 14.09 0.13 -21.36
CA LEU A 246 14.33 -0.11 -19.93
C LEU A 246 14.53 -1.60 -19.61
N GLN A 247 13.83 -2.51 -20.29
CA GLN A 247 14.04 -3.96 -20.18
C GLN A 247 15.43 -4.39 -20.68
N THR A 248 15.85 -3.84 -21.83
CA THR A 248 17.19 -4.10 -22.37
C THR A 248 18.26 -3.59 -21.41
N LEU A 249 18.06 -2.37 -20.91
CA LEU A 249 18.98 -1.72 -19.98
C LEU A 249 19.08 -2.48 -18.65
N SER A 250 17.96 -2.95 -18.08
CA SER A 250 17.96 -3.73 -16.84
C SER A 250 18.71 -5.05 -17.03
N GLY A 251 18.50 -5.73 -18.15
CA GLY A 251 19.19 -6.99 -18.48
C GLY A 251 20.70 -6.82 -18.56
N GLN A 252 21.19 -5.72 -19.13
CA GLN A 252 22.62 -5.44 -19.26
C GLN A 252 23.31 -5.22 -17.89
N ILE A 253 22.63 -4.57 -16.95
CA ILE A 253 23.19 -4.29 -15.61
C ILE A 253 22.87 -5.37 -14.56
N GLY A 254 22.03 -6.35 -14.89
CA GLY A 254 21.60 -7.40 -13.96
C GLY A 254 20.48 -6.97 -13.01
N PHE A 255 19.75 -5.92 -13.35
CA PHE A 255 18.57 -5.47 -12.59
C PHE A 255 17.32 -6.19 -13.08
N GLY A 256 16.33 -6.31 -12.19
CA GLY A 256 14.96 -6.61 -12.62
C GLY A 256 14.35 -5.40 -13.30
N TYR A 257 13.41 -5.62 -14.22
CA TYR A 257 12.53 -4.57 -14.73
C TYR A 257 11.09 -4.82 -14.26
N ARG A 258 10.41 -3.75 -13.85
CA ARG A 258 8.98 -3.80 -13.58
C ARG A 258 8.28 -2.55 -14.07
N ARG A 259 7.15 -2.74 -14.75
CA ARG A 259 6.27 -1.65 -15.13
C ARG A 259 5.43 -1.20 -13.93
N LEU A 260 5.35 0.10 -13.69
CA LEU A 260 4.50 0.68 -12.66
C LEU A 260 3.08 0.86 -13.19
N TRP A 261 2.38 -0.24 -13.46
CA TRP A 261 0.98 -0.20 -13.92
C TRP A 261 0.01 0.16 -12.80
N THR A 262 0.27 -0.35 -11.60
CA THR A 262 -0.52 -0.09 -10.39
C THR A 262 0.38 0.43 -9.28
N PRO A 263 -0.14 1.18 -8.29
CA PRO A 263 0.66 1.60 -7.14
C PRO A 263 1.25 0.41 -6.35
N ALA A 264 0.57 -0.74 -6.39
CA ALA A 264 1.03 -1.96 -5.74
C ALA A 264 2.30 -2.54 -6.39
N ALA A 265 2.49 -2.37 -7.70
CA ALA A 265 3.60 -3.00 -8.42
C ALA A 265 4.99 -2.60 -7.87
N LEU A 266 5.13 -1.37 -7.36
CA LEU A 266 6.39 -0.91 -6.75
C LEU A 266 6.72 -1.68 -5.47
N GLY A 267 5.77 -1.78 -4.53
CA GLY A 267 6.03 -2.53 -3.30
C GLY A 267 6.19 -4.03 -3.55
N ASP A 268 5.57 -4.59 -4.59
CA ASP A 268 5.80 -5.99 -4.98
C ASP A 268 7.23 -6.21 -5.52
N ALA A 269 7.87 -5.18 -6.08
CA ALA A 269 9.28 -5.24 -6.49
C ALA A 269 10.20 -5.11 -5.27
N LEU A 270 9.88 -4.18 -4.38
CA LEU A 270 10.66 -3.95 -3.15
C LEU A 270 10.62 -5.15 -2.19
N LEU A 271 9.51 -5.91 -2.17
CA LEU A 271 9.36 -7.11 -1.34
C LEU A 271 9.83 -8.41 -2.03
N ASP A 272 10.56 -8.32 -3.13
CA ASP A 272 11.10 -9.50 -3.81
C ASP A 272 12.14 -10.21 -2.93
N SER A 273 11.92 -11.50 -2.67
CA SER A 273 12.73 -12.32 -1.77
C SER A 273 14.21 -12.42 -2.17
N ARG A 274 14.56 -12.13 -3.44
CA ARG A 274 15.96 -12.06 -3.89
C ARG A 274 16.77 -10.98 -3.17
N PHE A 275 16.12 -9.97 -2.62
CA PHE A 275 16.75 -8.88 -1.88
C PHE A 275 16.55 -8.97 -0.36
N ALA A 276 15.86 -10.02 0.11
CA ALA A 276 15.58 -10.21 1.54
C ALA A 276 16.85 -10.60 2.30
N GLN A 277 17.15 -9.87 3.36
CA GLN A 277 18.20 -10.18 4.32
C GLN A 277 17.58 -10.68 5.61
N ARG A 278 18.02 -11.84 6.11
CA ARG A 278 17.64 -12.28 7.45
C ARG A 278 18.51 -11.60 8.49
N ALA A 279 17.89 -10.79 9.34
CA ALA A 279 18.59 -10.04 10.36
C ALA A 279 17.82 -10.06 11.70
N PRO A 280 18.54 -9.97 12.83
CA PRO A 280 17.94 -9.75 14.13
C PRO A 280 17.39 -8.31 14.21
N ILE A 281 16.08 -8.16 14.38
CA ILE A 281 15.40 -6.85 14.43
C ILE A 281 14.69 -6.69 15.76
N ALA A 282 14.83 -5.51 16.38
CA ALA A 282 14.11 -5.14 17.59
C ALA A 282 12.65 -4.80 17.26
N VAL A 283 11.74 -5.72 17.59
CA VAL A 283 10.30 -5.55 17.35
C VAL A 283 9.62 -5.04 18.62
N ASP A 284 8.71 -4.08 18.45
CA ASP A 284 7.89 -3.59 19.54
C ASP A 284 6.64 -4.47 19.72
N LEU A 285 6.61 -5.23 20.82
CA LEU A 285 5.47 -6.07 21.20
C LEU A 285 4.62 -5.45 22.32
N ARG A 286 4.88 -4.18 22.70
CA ARG A 286 4.12 -3.50 23.77
C ARG A 286 2.62 -3.39 23.43
N TRP A 287 2.28 -3.31 22.14
CA TRP A 287 0.89 -3.29 21.68
C TRP A 287 0.12 -4.57 22.04
N CYS A 288 0.76 -5.75 22.07
CA CYS A 288 0.10 -7.00 22.46
C CYS A 288 -0.36 -6.93 23.91
N ALA A 289 0.51 -6.45 24.80
CA ALA A 289 0.20 -6.27 26.21
C ALA A 289 -0.90 -5.21 26.40
N ALA A 290 -0.83 -4.10 25.65
CA ALA A 290 -1.85 -3.04 25.69
C ALA A 290 -3.23 -3.54 25.21
N VAL A 291 -3.29 -4.31 24.12
CA VAL A 291 -4.53 -4.91 23.61
C VAL A 291 -5.10 -5.93 24.61
N ALA A 292 -4.25 -6.78 25.19
CA ALA A 292 -4.69 -7.72 26.22
C ALA A 292 -5.27 -6.99 27.45
N ALA A 293 -4.64 -5.89 27.88
CA ALA A 293 -5.16 -5.06 28.95
C ALA A 293 -6.52 -4.42 28.59
N LEU A 294 -6.65 -3.89 27.36
CA LEU A 294 -7.88 -3.31 26.87
C LEU A 294 -9.02 -4.33 26.83
N LEU A 295 -8.75 -5.56 26.37
CA LEU A 295 -9.73 -6.65 26.36
C LEU A 295 -10.17 -7.02 27.78
N MET A 296 -9.25 -7.09 28.74
CA MET A 296 -9.59 -7.33 30.15
C MET A 296 -10.48 -6.22 30.73
N LEU A 297 -10.18 -4.95 30.43
CA LEU A 297 -11.02 -3.82 30.83
C LEU A 297 -12.41 -3.91 30.18
N ALA A 298 -12.46 -4.16 28.86
CA ALA A 298 -13.72 -4.29 28.13
C ALA A 298 -14.61 -5.40 28.71
N ILE A 299 -14.05 -6.58 29.01
CA ILE A 299 -14.79 -7.70 29.64
C ILE A 299 -15.27 -7.30 31.04
N THR A 300 -14.46 -6.57 31.81
CA THR A 300 -14.81 -6.16 33.19
C THR A 300 -15.99 -5.19 33.21
N PHE A 301 -16.04 -4.27 32.25
CA PHE A 301 -17.05 -3.21 32.13
C PHE A 301 -18.18 -3.54 31.15
N MET A 302 -18.18 -4.72 30.52
CA MET A 302 -19.28 -5.13 29.66
C MET A 302 -20.56 -5.24 30.52
N PRO A 303 -21.64 -4.51 30.19
CA PRO A 303 -22.89 -4.63 30.91
C PRO A 303 -23.38 -6.08 30.77
N GLU A 304 -23.86 -6.69 31.85
CA GLU A 304 -24.56 -7.97 31.76
C GLU A 304 -25.71 -7.79 30.79
N ILE A 305 -25.55 -8.25 29.55
CA ILE A 305 -26.63 -8.33 28.58
C ILE A 305 -27.61 -9.32 29.18
N ARG A 306 -28.58 -8.80 29.93
CA ARG A 306 -29.67 -9.59 30.49
C ARG A 306 -30.44 -10.12 29.30
N VAL A 307 -30.10 -11.32 28.84
CA VAL A 307 -30.97 -12.12 27.99
C VAL A 307 -32.28 -12.20 28.78
N PRO A 308 -33.39 -11.62 28.29
CA PRO A 308 -34.65 -11.70 29.00
C PRO A 308 -34.97 -13.18 29.14
N ARG A 309 -34.87 -13.71 30.37
CA ARG A 309 -35.40 -15.02 30.70
C ARG A 309 -36.87 -14.96 30.30
N ALA A 310 -37.21 -15.65 29.21
CA ALA A 310 -38.59 -15.88 28.82
C ALA A 310 -39.33 -16.29 30.10
N ALA A 311 -40.23 -15.43 30.53
CA ALA A 311 -40.97 -15.61 31.76
C ALA A 311 -41.59 -17.01 31.70
N ARG A 312 -41.30 -17.84 32.71
CA ARG A 312 -42.09 -19.04 32.99
C ARG A 312 -43.51 -18.55 33.33
N ILE A 313 -44.31 -18.36 32.30
CA ILE A 313 -45.76 -18.23 32.41
C ILE A 313 -46.29 -19.64 32.68
N GLY A 314 -47.00 -19.79 33.80
CA GLY A 314 -48.02 -20.83 33.93
C GLY A 314 -47.75 -22.01 34.88
N GLN A 315 -47.56 -21.76 36.18
CA GLN A 315 -47.96 -22.73 37.21
C GLN A 315 -49.14 -22.26 38.09
N ALA A 316 -49.82 -21.18 37.71
CA ALA A 316 -51.03 -20.70 38.37
C ALA A 316 -52.22 -20.75 37.40
N GLY A 317 -52.75 -21.96 37.15
CA GLY A 317 -53.91 -22.14 36.26
C GLY A 317 -54.67 -23.45 36.40
N ALA A 318 -54.10 -24.49 37.04
CA ALA A 318 -54.71 -25.82 37.08
C ALA A 318 -55.61 -26.11 38.30
N ARG A 319 -56.16 -25.08 38.97
CA ARG A 319 -57.03 -25.27 40.16
C ARG A 319 -58.42 -24.64 40.10
N ARG A 320 -58.87 -24.19 38.93
CA ARG A 320 -60.23 -23.62 38.74
C ARG A 320 -61.10 -24.30 37.67
N LEU A 321 -60.78 -25.53 37.29
CA LEU A 321 -61.59 -26.32 36.34
C LEU A 321 -62.07 -27.66 36.92
N ALA A 322 -62.35 -27.70 38.23
CA ALA A 322 -62.93 -28.87 38.90
C ALA A 322 -64.35 -28.63 39.46
N THR A 323 -65.06 -27.58 39.02
CA THR A 323 -66.37 -27.22 39.60
C THR A 323 -67.43 -26.81 38.57
N ALA A 324 -67.26 -27.20 37.31
CA ALA A 324 -68.24 -26.90 36.26
C ALA A 324 -68.37 -28.05 35.25
N VAL A 325 -68.51 -29.29 35.71
CA VAL A 325 -69.01 -30.41 34.89
C VAL A 325 -69.92 -31.29 35.76
N THR A 326 -71.02 -30.70 36.23
CA THR A 326 -72.20 -31.42 36.74
C THR A 326 -73.44 -30.70 36.23
N ALA A 327 -73.62 -30.67 34.91
CA ALA A 327 -74.93 -30.45 34.30
C ALA A 327 -74.89 -30.88 32.84
N SER A 328 -75.98 -31.50 32.40
CA SER A 328 -76.33 -31.76 31.00
C SER A 328 -75.76 -33.02 30.34
N LYS A 329 -76.30 -34.16 30.80
CA LYS A 329 -76.81 -35.22 29.91
C LYS A 329 -77.51 -34.59 28.70
N THR A 330 -77.09 -34.93 27.48
CA THR A 330 -77.94 -35.48 26.41
C THR A 330 -77.14 -35.69 25.13
N GLY A 331 -77.10 -36.93 24.65
CA GLY A 331 -77.33 -37.20 23.23
C GLY A 331 -76.13 -37.27 22.28
N ARG A 332 -75.91 -38.51 21.81
CA ARG A 332 -75.47 -38.90 20.45
C ARG A 332 -73.99 -38.77 20.08
N ALA A 333 -73.41 -39.96 19.89
CA ALA A 333 -72.17 -40.24 19.18
C ALA A 333 -72.29 -39.95 17.68
N VAL A 334 -71.24 -39.40 17.06
CA VAL A 334 -70.71 -39.81 15.73
C VAL A 334 -69.19 -39.57 15.70
N MET A 335 -68.54 -40.50 15.03
CA MET A 335 -67.13 -40.84 14.86
C MET A 335 -66.47 -40.07 13.66
N VAL A 336 -65.13 -40.17 13.55
CA VAL A 336 -64.31 -39.96 12.31
C VAL A 336 -64.01 -38.48 11.97
N SER A 337 -62.85 -38.02 11.49
CA SER A 337 -61.45 -38.47 11.37
C SER A 337 -60.65 -37.24 10.89
N ARG A 338 -59.37 -37.21 11.26
CA ARG A 338 -58.24 -36.48 10.65
C ARG A 338 -58.37 -36.30 9.13
N ASN A 339 -58.05 -35.10 8.61
CA ASN A 339 -56.87 -34.86 7.74
C ASN A 339 -56.76 -33.41 7.20
N ASP A 340 -55.50 -32.95 7.11
CA ASP A 340 -54.89 -32.14 6.02
C ASP A 340 -55.37 -30.67 5.80
N ALA A 341 -54.59 -29.70 5.32
CA ALA A 341 -53.19 -29.62 4.88
C ALA A 341 -52.73 -28.14 4.80
N TYR A 342 -51.42 -28.00 4.59
CA TYR A 342 -50.57 -26.84 4.26
C TYR A 342 -50.99 -25.96 3.05
N SER A 343 -50.67 -24.65 3.12
CA SER A 343 -50.02 -23.79 2.07
C SER A 343 -49.89 -22.36 2.62
N ALA A 344 -48.71 -21.75 2.82
CA ALA A 344 -47.68 -21.27 1.89
C ALA A 344 -48.15 -20.10 0.98
N VAL A 345 -47.44 -18.95 1.04
CA VAL A 345 -46.71 -18.28 -0.07
C VAL A 345 -46.52 -16.76 0.15
N HIS A 346 -45.25 -16.34 0.00
CA HIS A 346 -44.68 -14.98 -0.12
C HIS A 346 -44.99 -14.30 -1.47
N ARG A 347 -44.95 -12.96 -1.53
CA ARG A 347 -44.76 -12.18 -2.78
C ARG A 347 -43.68 -11.08 -2.63
N PRO A 348 -43.00 -10.69 -3.74
CA PRO A 348 -41.84 -9.77 -3.75
C PRO A 348 -42.16 -8.36 -4.30
N PHE A 349 -41.17 -7.45 -4.21
CA PHE A 349 -41.22 -6.01 -4.55
C PHE A 349 -40.35 -5.71 -5.79
N GLN A 350 -40.82 -4.86 -6.71
CA GLN A 350 -40.18 -4.48 -7.98
C GLN A 350 -39.76 -2.99 -8.02
N SER A 351 -38.76 -2.75 -8.88
CA SER A 351 -38.03 -1.52 -9.22
C SER A 351 -38.76 -0.54 -10.16
N GLY A 352 -38.35 0.74 -10.16
CA GLY A 352 -38.70 1.73 -11.18
C GLY A 352 -37.49 2.61 -11.57
N PHE A 353 -37.24 2.70 -12.87
CA PHE A 353 -36.21 3.50 -13.57
C PHE A 353 -36.98 4.52 -14.44
N ILE A 354 -36.52 5.78 -14.55
CA ILE A 354 -37.06 6.77 -15.50
C ILE A 354 -35.90 7.38 -16.29
N GLU A 355 -36.09 7.42 -17.60
CA GLU A 355 -35.24 7.99 -18.64
C GLU A 355 -35.96 9.23 -19.20
N GLU A 356 -35.25 10.35 -19.33
CA GLU A 356 -35.81 11.58 -19.91
C GLU A 356 -34.86 12.09 -21.01
N ARG A 357 -35.43 12.30 -22.20
CA ARG A 357 -34.82 12.77 -23.43
C ARG A 357 -35.56 14.06 -23.80
N HIS A 358 -34.84 15.13 -24.11
CA HIS A 358 -35.41 16.32 -24.74
C HIS A 358 -34.50 16.78 -25.89
N ASP A 359 -35.10 16.87 -27.07
CA ASP A 359 -34.59 17.56 -28.26
C ASP A 359 -34.86 19.07 -28.12
N GLU A 360 -33.86 19.89 -28.46
CA GLU A 360 -33.93 21.10 -29.32
C GLU A 360 -32.52 21.50 -29.78
#